data_AF-A0A8T1WJ36-F1
#
_entry.id   AF-A0A8T1WJ36-F1
#
_cell.length_a   1.000
_cell.length_b   1.000
_cell.length_c   1.000
_cell.angle_alpha   90.00
_cell.angle_beta   90.00
_cell.angle_gamma   90.00
#
_symmetry.space_group_name_H-M   'P 1'
#
loop_
_entity.id
_entity.type
_entity.pdbx_description
1 polymer ?
#
loop_
_entity_poly.entity_id
_entity_poly.type
_entity_poly.pdbx_seq_one_letter_code
_entity_poly.pdbx_strand_id
1 'polypeptide(L)'
;MGSDGCQCEALEANQEARRLQWKEFCTRFYYDQDEKAKRILDYFEASKVDEVSISTPDGDQHDAQFLQLVQFLGLQKCMLPGHQEKFYQKNIQMLEVVKNQVRAGYHTQVANVKYAEFDERANGSQGTNYELWADESGRQKLAVRVQHDYLRTTEKQLQMMQRMEVFIEKHFSNVGSHPFLAGLRAALQWNLESSTVVAWRLSDAVLVESGGSEFTHNALALLVLALNFNHCESVDTTPGGAAANVPQVKFREWHLDPYLSDNDIRQLMRIFPPPRKLEGRATGEKRSTKRQLELKRQLIEHDVVQWQLQPQSVDALPSAQINSKELKRIAGVDISFLKGSNEHACASIVVMAYPSLTVLYEAFTYVSLPAPYIAGFLAFREVPALTKLYEDLSHRRPDLLPDVTLVDGNGILHPQGFGLASHFGVLMDIPTIGVGKTFLHVDGLTKPDVKELMAKAREEKHDLVKLAGRSGKVWGAALCGTVGVKNPVYVSVGHKLSLDSSVEIAQACSQYRIPEPIRQADLRSREVIRQWESVGAVDTTLDLYHASE
;
A
#
# COMPACT_ATOMS: atom_id res chain seq x y z
N MET A 1 -64.98 37.07 31.24
CA MET A 1 -63.80 37.94 31.24
C MET A 1 -63.12 37.74 29.90
N GLY A 2 -63.12 38.80 29.08
CA GLY A 2 -62.94 38.72 27.65
C GLY A 2 -61.54 38.30 27.19
N SER A 3 -61.48 37.95 25.92
CA SER A 3 -60.29 37.76 25.08
C SER A 3 -59.36 38.97 24.96
N ASP A 4 -59.64 40.07 25.66
CA ASP A 4 -58.91 41.33 25.59
C ASP A 4 -57.57 41.22 26.34
N GLY A 5 -56.56 40.73 25.63
CA GLY A 5 -55.18 40.64 26.12
C GLY A 5 -54.38 39.46 25.56
N CYS A 6 -55.02 38.49 24.89
CA CYS A 6 -54.30 37.38 24.26
C CYS A 6 -53.64 37.81 22.96
N GLN A 7 -52.33 37.61 22.83
CA GLN A 7 -51.63 37.83 21.56
C GLN A 7 -51.39 36.52 20.78
N CYS A 8 -51.84 35.36 21.28
CA CYS A 8 -51.53 34.06 20.67
C CYS A 8 -52.04 33.93 19.23
N GLU A 9 -53.27 34.38 18.91
CA GLU A 9 -53.82 34.31 17.55
C GLU A 9 -53.05 35.22 16.57
N ALA A 10 -52.70 36.44 17.01
CA ALA A 10 -51.87 37.35 16.23
C ALA A 10 -50.45 36.81 16.00
N LEU A 11 -49.88 36.14 17.01
CA LEU A 11 -48.58 35.47 16.90
C LEU A 11 -48.64 34.19 16.04
N GLU A 12 -49.76 33.46 16.04
CA GLU A 12 -50.00 32.35 15.10
C GLU A 12 -50.11 32.87 13.66
N ALA A 13 -50.80 33.99 13.41
CA ALA A 13 -50.85 34.62 12.09
C ALA A 13 -49.44 35.02 11.59
N ASN A 14 -48.55 35.40 12.50
CA ASN A 14 -47.16 35.77 12.21
C ASN A 14 -46.16 34.60 12.28
N GLN A 15 -46.63 33.34 12.27
CA GLN A 15 -45.79 32.16 12.45
C GLN A 15 -44.58 32.10 11.49
N GLU A 16 -44.76 32.46 10.21
CA GLU A 16 -43.69 32.42 9.21
C GLU A 16 -42.62 33.51 9.45
N ALA A 17 -43.05 34.73 9.76
CA ALA A 17 -42.15 35.83 10.12
C ALA A 17 -41.32 35.51 11.36
N ARG A 18 -41.94 34.89 12.38
CA ARG A 18 -41.25 34.44 13.59
C ARG A 18 -40.24 33.34 13.31
N ARG A 19 -40.59 32.37 12.46
CA ARG A 19 -39.65 31.32 12.01
C ARG A 19 -38.43 31.92 11.32
N LEU A 20 -38.64 32.87 10.42
CA LEU A 20 -37.56 33.52 9.67
C LEU A 20 -36.64 34.32 10.62
N GLN A 21 -37.23 35.13 11.49
CA GLN A 21 -36.48 35.92 12.46
C GLN A 21 -35.68 35.03 13.42
N TRP A 22 -36.30 33.94 13.92
CA TRP A 22 -35.62 32.99 14.79
C TRP A 22 -34.48 32.24 14.09
N LYS A 23 -34.67 31.89 12.81
CA LYS A 23 -33.62 31.31 11.97
C LYS A 23 -32.43 32.25 11.85
N GLU A 24 -32.66 33.54 11.60
CA GLU A 24 -31.59 34.56 11.51
C GLU A 24 -30.80 34.67 12.82
N PHE A 25 -31.48 34.70 13.98
CA PHE A 25 -30.81 34.73 15.28
C PHE A 25 -30.00 33.45 15.54
N CYS A 26 -30.57 32.28 15.28
CA CYS A 26 -29.82 31.03 15.38
C CYS A 26 -28.58 31.05 14.47
N THR A 27 -28.70 31.61 13.26
CA THR A 27 -27.57 31.74 12.33
C THR A 27 -26.50 32.66 12.91
N ARG A 28 -26.85 33.87 13.37
CA ARG A 28 -25.88 34.80 13.98
C ARG A 28 -25.20 34.23 15.22
N PHE A 29 -25.94 33.45 16.03
CA PHE A 29 -25.36 32.75 17.17
C PHE A 29 -24.33 31.70 16.74
N TYR A 30 -24.73 30.77 15.86
CA TYR A 30 -23.86 29.64 15.48
C TYR A 30 -22.70 30.06 14.58
N TYR A 31 -22.91 30.97 13.61
CA TYR A 31 -21.91 31.34 12.60
C TYR A 31 -21.10 32.59 12.94
N ASP A 32 -21.70 33.59 13.61
CA ASP A 32 -21.05 34.90 13.85
C ASP A 32 -20.64 35.11 15.32
N GLN A 33 -20.94 34.14 16.20
CA GLN A 33 -20.73 34.25 17.66
C GLN A 33 -21.33 35.51 18.29
N ASP A 34 -22.50 35.94 17.79
CA ASP A 34 -23.15 37.17 18.23
C ASP A 34 -23.71 37.06 19.67
N GLU A 35 -23.19 37.88 20.59
CA GLU A 35 -23.60 37.92 22.00
C GLU A 35 -25.08 38.32 22.19
N LYS A 36 -25.66 39.13 21.29
CA LYS A 36 -27.10 39.48 21.36
C LYS A 36 -27.97 38.28 20.98
N ALA A 37 -27.57 37.51 19.98
CA ALA A 37 -28.27 36.30 19.57
C ALA A 37 -28.18 35.21 20.65
N LYS A 38 -27.00 35.06 21.26
CA LYS A 38 -26.77 34.17 22.42
C LYS A 38 -27.72 34.49 23.58
N ARG A 39 -27.86 35.76 23.94
CA ARG A 39 -28.77 36.18 25.02
C ARG A 39 -30.24 35.78 24.78
N ILE A 40 -30.73 35.88 23.54
CA ILE A 40 -32.10 35.43 23.20
C ILE A 40 -32.19 33.90 23.23
N LEU A 41 -31.15 33.20 22.78
CA LEU A 41 -31.09 31.74 22.82
C LEU A 41 -31.10 31.20 24.26
N ASP A 42 -30.33 31.83 25.15
CA ASP A 42 -30.29 31.51 26.58
C ASP A 42 -31.66 31.73 27.23
N TYR A 43 -32.36 32.82 26.87
CA TYR A 43 -33.74 33.05 27.32
C TYR A 43 -34.70 31.97 26.81
N PHE A 44 -34.57 31.56 25.56
CA PHE A 44 -35.35 30.45 25.00
C PHE A 44 -35.08 29.13 25.73
N GLU A 45 -33.82 28.80 26.05
CA GLU A 45 -33.51 27.59 26.82
C GLU A 45 -34.08 27.66 28.24
N ALA A 46 -33.92 28.79 28.94
CA ALA A 46 -34.49 29.00 30.28
C ALA A 46 -36.02 28.89 30.28
N SER A 47 -36.67 29.35 29.20
CA SER A 47 -38.12 29.28 29.04
C SER A 47 -38.67 27.84 28.99
N LYS A 48 -37.84 26.84 28.72
CA LYS A 48 -38.25 25.43 28.69
C LYS A 48 -38.35 24.78 30.07
N VAL A 49 -37.62 25.32 31.05
CA VAL A 49 -37.38 24.67 32.36
C VAL A 49 -38.16 25.34 33.50
N ASP A 50 -38.97 26.36 33.19
CA ASP A 50 -39.73 27.19 34.16
C ASP A 50 -38.88 27.90 35.23
N GLU A 51 -37.56 27.94 35.05
CA GLU A 51 -36.63 28.75 35.85
C GLU A 51 -36.44 30.12 35.19
N VAL A 52 -37.44 31.01 35.30
CA VAL A 52 -37.26 32.40 34.86
C VAL A 52 -36.61 33.20 36.00
N SER A 53 -35.30 33.06 36.15
CA SER A 53 -34.48 34.08 36.82
C SER A 53 -33.17 34.30 36.04
N ILE A 54 -33.28 34.83 34.83
CA ILE A 54 -32.15 35.51 34.20
C ILE A 54 -32.18 36.94 34.75
N SER A 55 -31.30 37.25 35.70
CA SER A 55 -31.11 38.62 36.20
C SER A 55 -30.74 39.52 35.03
N THR A 56 -31.54 40.55 34.79
CA THR A 56 -31.20 41.65 33.91
C THR A 56 -30.04 42.42 34.54
N PRO A 57 -28.87 42.56 33.86
CA PRO A 57 -27.85 43.50 34.31
C PRO A 57 -28.46 44.91 34.29
N ASP A 58 -28.16 45.66 35.35
CA ASP A 58 -28.78 46.94 35.70
C ASP A 58 -28.94 47.92 34.54
N GLY A 59 -30.13 48.51 34.51
CA GLY A 59 -30.43 49.87 34.04
C GLY A 59 -29.72 50.38 32.80
N ASP A 60 -30.36 50.24 31.64
CA ASP A 60 -30.43 51.34 30.67
C ASP A 60 -31.49 51.06 29.60
N GLN A 61 -31.90 52.10 28.88
CA GLN A 61 -32.91 52.15 27.81
C GLN A 61 -32.68 51.18 26.62
N HIS A 62 -31.72 50.25 26.73
CA HIS A 62 -31.31 49.28 25.73
C HIS A 62 -32.12 47.98 25.69
N ASP A 63 -33.00 47.69 26.66
CA ASP A 63 -33.71 46.41 26.72
C ASP A 63 -35.14 46.40 26.13
N ALA A 64 -35.63 47.55 25.64
CA ALA A 64 -36.92 47.61 24.95
C ALA A 64 -36.93 46.72 23.70
N GLN A 65 -35.82 46.70 22.94
CA GLN A 65 -35.68 45.86 21.75
C GLN A 65 -35.63 44.36 22.10
N PHE A 66 -34.93 43.99 23.18
CA PHE A 66 -34.87 42.61 23.65
C PHE A 66 -36.26 42.11 24.10
N LEU A 67 -36.98 42.90 24.89
CA LEU A 67 -38.32 42.57 25.34
C LEU A 67 -39.32 42.49 24.18
N GLN A 68 -39.26 43.42 23.22
CA GLN A 68 -40.06 43.37 21.99
C GLN A 68 -39.79 42.10 21.19
N LEU A 69 -38.53 41.66 21.11
CA LEU A 69 -38.14 40.43 20.42
C LEU A 69 -38.62 39.18 21.14
N VAL A 70 -38.48 39.11 22.47
CA VAL A 70 -38.98 38.03 23.31
C VAL A 70 -40.50 37.89 23.17
N GLN A 71 -41.21 39.02 23.16
CA GLN A 71 -42.66 39.07 22.93
C GLN A 71 -43.02 38.67 21.50
N PHE A 72 -42.32 39.19 20.49
CA PHE A 72 -42.52 38.85 19.09
C PHE A 72 -42.29 37.36 18.82
N LEU A 73 -41.28 36.74 19.42
CA LEU A 73 -41.01 35.30 19.28
C LEU A 73 -42.02 34.44 20.05
N GLY A 74 -42.83 35.02 20.94
CA GLY A 74 -43.80 34.30 21.76
C GLY A 74 -43.15 33.43 22.84
N LEU A 75 -42.02 33.90 23.40
CA LEU A 75 -41.28 33.20 24.46
C LEU A 75 -41.85 33.49 25.86
N GLN A 76 -42.76 34.46 25.98
CA GLN A 76 -43.53 34.71 27.21
C GLN A 76 -44.78 33.82 27.24
N LYS A 77 -45.04 33.21 28.39
CA LYS A 77 -46.24 32.42 28.61
C LYS A 77 -47.48 33.31 28.62
N CYS A 78 -48.52 32.89 27.89
CA CYS A 78 -49.81 33.58 27.94
C CYS A 78 -50.49 33.30 29.29
N MET A 79 -51.08 34.33 29.90
CA MET A 79 -51.75 34.22 31.20
C MET A 79 -53.17 33.64 31.12
N LEU A 80 -53.66 33.33 29.91
CA LEU A 80 -55.00 32.78 29.70
C LEU A 80 -55.01 31.24 29.85
N PRO A 81 -55.91 30.70 30.71
CA PRO A 81 -56.04 29.25 30.91
C PRO A 81 -56.28 28.50 29.59
N GLY A 82 -55.52 27.43 29.33
CA GLY A 82 -55.62 26.61 28.11
C GLY A 82 -54.78 27.11 26.92
N HIS A 83 -54.52 28.41 26.80
CA HIS A 83 -53.60 28.98 25.80
C HIS A 83 -52.15 28.91 26.26
N GLN A 84 -51.93 29.08 27.57
CA GLN A 84 -50.62 29.03 28.22
C GLN A 84 -49.80 27.79 27.85
N GLU A 85 -50.45 26.63 27.70
CA GLU A 85 -49.77 25.36 27.52
C GLU A 85 -49.79 24.92 26.05
N LYS A 86 -50.95 25.01 25.38
CA LYS A 86 -51.15 24.53 24.01
C LYS A 86 -50.39 25.35 22.96
N PHE A 87 -50.50 26.69 23.00
CA PHE A 87 -49.78 27.55 22.06
C PHE A 87 -48.29 27.56 22.37
N TYR A 88 -47.93 27.67 23.66
CA TYR A 88 -46.54 27.76 24.10
C TYR A 88 -45.74 26.52 23.74
N GLN A 89 -46.23 25.31 24.03
CA GLN A 89 -45.55 24.07 23.66
C GLN A 89 -45.37 23.94 22.14
N LYS A 90 -46.41 24.26 21.36
CA LYS A 90 -46.36 24.27 19.89
C LYS A 90 -45.33 25.28 19.38
N ASN A 91 -45.25 26.45 20.00
CA ASN A 91 -44.30 27.50 19.64
C ASN A 91 -42.86 27.09 19.97
N ILE A 92 -42.60 26.60 21.18
CA ILE A 92 -41.27 26.11 21.59
C ILE A 92 -40.82 24.96 20.69
N GLN A 93 -41.70 24.01 20.37
CA GLN A 93 -41.37 22.92 19.46
C GLN A 93 -41.00 23.43 18.07
N MET A 94 -41.74 24.39 17.53
CA MET A 94 -41.42 25.00 16.23
C MET A 94 -40.05 25.68 16.26
N LEU A 95 -39.77 26.50 17.28
CA LEU A 95 -38.49 27.19 17.43
C LEU A 95 -37.33 26.20 17.63
N GLU A 96 -37.56 25.11 18.37
CA GLU A 96 -36.59 24.03 18.58
C GLU A 96 -36.24 23.33 17.27
N VAL A 97 -37.24 23.02 16.43
CA VAL A 97 -37.01 22.43 15.09
C VAL A 97 -36.13 23.36 14.24
N VAL A 98 -36.44 24.65 14.20
CA VAL A 98 -35.65 25.63 13.43
C VAL A 98 -34.23 25.76 13.98
N LYS A 99 -34.06 25.85 15.31
CA LYS A 99 -32.73 25.90 15.96
C LYS A 99 -31.90 24.66 15.60
N ASN A 100 -32.52 23.47 15.69
CA ASN A 100 -31.84 22.21 15.37
C ASN A 100 -31.47 22.11 13.88
N GLN A 101 -32.29 22.63 12.97
CA GLN A 101 -31.95 22.74 11.55
C GLN A 101 -30.75 23.66 11.31
N VAL A 102 -30.72 24.85 11.93
CA VAL A 102 -29.58 25.78 11.80
C VAL A 102 -28.31 25.19 12.41
N ARG A 103 -28.42 24.58 13.60
CA ARG A 103 -27.33 23.89 14.27
C ARG A 103 -26.76 22.75 13.40
N ALA A 104 -27.62 21.94 12.78
CA ALA A 104 -27.19 20.88 11.87
C ALA A 104 -26.44 21.44 10.65
N GLY A 105 -26.94 22.54 10.07
CA GLY A 105 -26.25 23.26 9.00
C GLY A 105 -24.87 23.76 9.44
N TYR A 106 -24.77 24.33 10.65
CA TYR A 106 -23.50 24.82 11.19
C TYR A 106 -22.48 23.69 11.38
N HIS A 107 -22.88 22.57 11.99
CA HIS A 107 -22.00 21.41 12.14
C HIS A 107 -21.56 20.85 10.78
N THR A 108 -22.42 20.91 9.77
CA THR A 108 -22.07 20.54 8.39
C THR A 108 -21.04 21.50 7.78
N GLN A 109 -21.21 22.82 7.95
CA GLN A 109 -20.24 23.80 7.48
C GLN A 109 -18.90 23.65 8.21
N VAL A 110 -18.90 23.49 9.53
CA VAL A 110 -17.67 23.26 10.32
C VAL A 110 -16.98 21.97 9.88
N ALA A 111 -17.73 20.89 9.62
CA ALA A 111 -17.17 19.67 9.06
C ALA A 111 -16.52 19.93 7.69
N ASN A 112 -17.21 20.62 6.78
CA ASN A 112 -16.67 20.96 5.45
C ASN A 112 -15.39 21.79 5.54
N VAL A 113 -15.32 22.78 6.45
CA VAL A 113 -14.12 23.57 6.69
C VAL A 113 -12.97 22.68 7.17
N LYS A 114 -13.21 21.81 8.16
CA LYS A 114 -12.18 20.87 8.65
C LYS A 114 -11.66 19.92 7.57
N TYR A 115 -12.54 19.39 6.73
CA TYR A 115 -12.15 18.55 5.60
C TYR A 115 -11.35 19.33 4.56
N ALA A 116 -11.73 20.57 4.25
CA ALA A 116 -11.00 21.43 3.31
C ALA A 116 -9.60 21.79 3.85
N GLU A 117 -9.50 22.16 5.13
CA GLU A 117 -8.21 22.44 5.80
C GLU A 117 -7.30 21.19 5.81
N PHE A 118 -7.88 20.01 6.05
CA PHE A 118 -7.14 18.76 5.96
C PHE A 118 -6.65 18.48 4.53
N ASP A 119 -7.52 18.64 3.53
CA ASP A 119 -7.20 18.44 2.11
C ASP A 119 -6.05 19.34 1.66
N GLU A 120 -6.11 20.63 2.02
CA GLU A 120 -5.05 21.61 1.72
C GLU A 120 -3.72 21.21 2.37
N ARG A 121 -3.73 20.84 3.66
CA ARG A 121 -2.51 20.41 4.38
C ARG A 121 -1.95 19.10 3.86
N ALA A 122 -2.82 18.13 3.56
CA ALA A 122 -2.41 16.86 2.99
C ALA A 122 -1.78 17.09 1.61
N ASN A 123 -2.39 17.90 0.74
CA ASN A 123 -1.84 18.19 -0.58
C ASN A 123 -0.54 19.01 -0.51
N GLY A 124 -0.40 19.89 0.49
CA GLY A 124 0.82 20.65 0.76
C GLY A 124 1.96 19.85 1.40
N SER A 125 1.73 18.59 1.81
CA SER A 125 2.76 17.71 2.38
C SER A 125 2.83 16.38 1.64
N GLN A 126 4.00 16.07 1.09
CA GLN A 126 4.23 14.84 0.34
C GLN A 126 5.46 14.12 0.87
N GLY A 127 5.43 12.80 0.78
CA GLY A 127 6.60 11.97 1.04
C GLY A 127 7.68 12.26 -0.01
N THR A 128 8.94 12.15 0.38
CA THR A 128 10.08 12.56 -0.45
C THR A 128 10.56 11.48 -1.41
N ASN A 129 10.09 10.24 -1.25
CA ASN A 129 10.59 9.06 -1.98
C ASN A 129 9.76 8.70 -3.21
N TYR A 130 8.74 9.47 -3.51
CA TYR A 130 7.92 9.32 -4.71
C TYR A 130 7.87 10.64 -5.50
N GLU A 131 7.65 10.51 -6.80
CA GLU A 131 7.35 11.59 -7.71
C GLU A 131 5.90 11.48 -8.14
N LEU A 132 5.18 12.59 -7.97
CA LEU A 132 3.78 12.74 -8.37
C LEU A 132 3.74 13.50 -9.69
N TRP A 133 3.01 12.95 -10.65
CA TRP A 133 2.74 13.61 -11.93
C TRP A 133 1.32 13.29 -12.37
N ALA A 134 0.66 14.29 -12.97
CA ALA A 134 -0.64 14.10 -13.59
C ALA A 134 -0.44 13.63 -15.03
N ASP A 135 -1.13 12.55 -15.42
CA ASP A 135 -1.20 12.19 -16.84
C ASP A 135 -2.15 13.14 -17.61
N GLU A 136 -2.21 12.99 -18.94
CA GLU A 136 -3.06 13.80 -19.82
C GLU A 136 -4.55 13.74 -19.47
N SER A 137 -4.98 12.73 -18.70
CA SER A 137 -6.35 12.58 -18.20
C SER A 137 -6.57 13.16 -16.80
N GLY A 138 -5.57 13.86 -16.24
CA GLY A 138 -5.61 14.44 -14.90
C GLY A 138 -5.46 13.41 -13.78
N ARG A 139 -5.12 12.14 -14.09
CA ARG A 139 -4.92 11.11 -13.06
C ARG A 139 -3.52 11.24 -12.47
N GLN A 140 -3.47 11.32 -11.13
CA GLN A 140 -2.21 11.31 -10.39
C GLN A 140 -1.55 9.93 -10.49
N LYS A 141 -0.31 9.91 -10.99
CA LYS A 141 0.55 8.73 -11.02
C LYS A 141 1.72 8.93 -10.07
N LEU A 142 2.15 7.82 -9.47
CA LEU A 142 3.27 7.74 -8.56
C LEU A 142 4.40 6.94 -9.21
N ALA A 143 5.56 7.55 -9.31
CA ALA A 143 6.83 6.88 -9.61
C ALA A 143 7.71 6.92 -8.36
N VAL A 144 8.45 5.85 -8.07
CA VAL A 144 9.46 5.88 -7.00
C VAL A 144 10.60 6.78 -7.47
N ARG A 145 11.02 7.75 -6.65
CA ARG A 145 12.23 8.52 -6.93
C ARG A 145 13.43 7.63 -6.64
N VAL A 146 14.19 7.30 -7.68
CA VAL A 146 15.46 6.57 -7.52
C VAL A 146 16.47 7.53 -6.91
N GLN A 147 16.65 7.43 -5.60
CA GLN A 147 17.67 8.19 -4.89
C GLN A 147 18.96 7.37 -4.79
N HIS A 148 19.99 7.83 -5.49
CA HIS A 148 21.31 7.19 -5.51
C HIS A 148 22.01 7.26 -4.13
N ASP A 149 21.65 8.27 -3.32
CA ASP A 149 22.23 8.51 -1.99
C ASP A 149 21.22 8.36 -0.83
N TYR A 150 20.06 7.71 -1.03
CA TYR A 150 19.11 7.49 0.08
C TYR A 150 19.66 6.45 1.04
N LEU A 151 20.38 6.94 2.05
CA LEU A 151 20.83 6.19 3.21
C LEU A 151 19.90 6.54 4.38
N ARG A 152 19.10 5.56 4.81
CA ARG A 152 18.36 5.64 6.07
C ARG A 152 19.36 5.44 7.21
N THR A 153 19.92 6.54 7.70
CA THR A 153 20.88 6.52 8.79
C THR A 153 20.25 5.97 10.06
N THR A 154 21.07 5.37 10.94
CA THR A 154 20.64 4.92 12.27
C THR A 154 19.94 6.02 13.05
N GLU A 155 20.42 7.26 12.91
CA GLU A 155 19.80 8.43 13.52
C GLU A 155 18.38 8.68 12.99
N LYS A 156 18.18 8.68 11.67
CA LYS A 156 16.84 8.84 11.05
C LYS A 156 15.90 7.70 11.45
N GLN A 157 16.42 6.48 11.53
CA GLN A 157 15.64 5.32 12.00
C GLN A 157 15.21 5.50 13.45
N LEU A 158 16.11 5.93 14.34
CA LEU A 158 15.80 6.18 15.75
C LEU A 158 14.77 7.31 15.90
N GLN A 159 14.90 8.39 15.13
CA GLN A 159 13.94 9.49 15.11
C GLN A 159 12.55 9.04 14.65
N MET A 160 12.47 8.19 13.61
CA MET A 160 11.20 7.60 13.18
C MET A 160 10.55 6.80 14.31
N MET A 161 11.32 5.92 14.97
CA MET A 161 10.84 5.09 16.07
C MET A 161 10.33 5.93 17.25
N GLN A 162 11.11 6.95 17.66
CA GLN A 162 10.71 7.88 18.73
C GLN A 162 9.43 8.65 18.39
N ARG A 163 9.29 9.11 17.14
CA ARG A 163 8.06 9.81 16.70
C ARG A 163 6.85 8.89 16.74
N MET A 164 7.02 7.61 16.40
CA MET A 164 5.96 6.60 16.51
C MET A 164 5.56 6.36 17.97
N GLU A 165 6.53 6.22 18.88
CA GLU A 165 6.30 6.05 20.33
C GLU A 165 5.53 7.24 20.91
N VAL A 166 6.03 8.46 20.70
CA VAL A 166 5.39 9.70 21.18
C VAL A 166 3.98 9.84 20.63
N PHE A 167 3.75 9.49 19.37
CA PHE A 167 2.42 9.54 18.77
C PHE A 167 1.45 8.57 19.48
N ILE A 168 1.86 7.32 19.70
CA ILE A 168 1.00 6.33 20.37
C ILE A 168 0.75 6.76 21.81
N GLU A 169 1.77 7.13 22.58
CA GLU A 169 1.60 7.54 23.98
C GLU A 169 0.61 8.69 24.13
N LYS A 170 0.68 9.68 23.23
CA LYS A 170 -0.17 10.85 23.26
C LYS A 170 -1.64 10.54 22.93
N HIS A 171 -1.89 9.66 21.96
CA HIS A 171 -3.23 9.44 21.42
C HIS A 171 -3.91 8.15 21.90
N PHE A 172 -3.19 7.24 22.55
CA PHE A 172 -3.73 5.97 23.01
C PHE A 172 -4.85 6.10 24.06
N SER A 173 -4.89 7.18 24.86
CA SER A 173 -6.01 7.43 25.76
C SER A 173 -7.31 7.81 25.02
N ASN A 174 -7.19 8.26 23.78
CA ASN A 174 -8.32 8.61 22.93
C ASN A 174 -8.79 7.38 22.14
N VAL A 175 -9.88 6.77 22.60
CA VAL A 175 -10.49 5.58 21.98
C VAL A 175 -10.83 5.82 20.50
N GLY A 176 -11.17 7.06 20.10
CA GLY A 176 -11.43 7.41 18.71
C GLY A 176 -10.22 7.23 17.78
N SER A 177 -8.99 7.22 18.31
CA SER A 177 -7.77 6.98 17.54
C SER A 177 -7.46 5.50 17.30
N HIS A 178 -8.05 4.60 18.08
CA HIS A 178 -7.77 3.16 18.02
C HIS A 178 -8.03 2.55 16.64
N PRO A 179 -9.12 2.88 15.92
CA PRO A 179 -9.35 2.38 14.56
C PRO A 179 -8.26 2.78 13.56
N PHE A 180 -7.69 3.98 13.70
CA PHE A 180 -6.55 4.44 12.90
C PHE A 180 -5.28 3.65 13.24
N LEU A 181 -4.96 3.50 14.53
CA LEU A 181 -3.78 2.72 14.97
C LEU A 181 -3.89 1.25 14.53
N ALA A 182 -5.07 0.65 14.63
CA ALA A 182 -5.33 -0.69 14.15
C ALA A 182 -5.20 -0.79 12.63
N GLY A 183 -5.67 0.21 11.88
CA GLY A 183 -5.51 0.32 10.43
C GLY A 183 -4.05 0.45 9.99
N LEU A 184 -3.30 1.36 10.61
CA LEU A 184 -1.87 1.55 10.33
C LEU A 184 -1.06 0.30 10.66
N ARG A 185 -1.34 -0.35 11.80
CA ARG A 185 -0.73 -1.64 12.16
C ARG A 185 -1.04 -2.71 11.10
N ALA A 186 -2.28 -2.77 10.62
CA ALA A 186 -2.67 -3.70 9.57
C ALA A 186 -1.95 -3.40 8.24
N ALA A 187 -1.82 -2.12 7.85
CA ALA A 187 -1.08 -1.72 6.65
C ALA A 187 0.40 -2.12 6.68
N LEU A 188 1.04 -1.96 7.84
CA LEU A 188 2.40 -2.43 8.09
C LEU A 188 2.50 -3.96 8.05
N GLN A 189 1.57 -4.67 8.69
CA GLN A 189 1.50 -6.13 8.67
C GLN A 189 1.29 -6.67 7.25
N TRP A 190 0.43 -6.05 6.45
CA TRP A 190 0.19 -6.44 5.06
C TRP A 190 1.45 -6.36 4.21
N ASN A 191 2.35 -5.42 4.51
CA ASN A 191 3.64 -5.30 3.83
C ASN A 191 4.60 -6.43 4.20
N LEU A 192 4.60 -6.89 5.46
CA LEU A 192 5.34 -8.08 5.88
C LEU A 192 4.80 -9.37 5.23
N GLU A 193 3.49 -9.45 5.03
CA GLU A 193 2.81 -10.63 4.46
C GLU A 193 2.84 -10.67 2.94
N SER A 194 2.94 -9.52 2.30
CA SER A 194 2.72 -9.36 0.89
C SER A 194 3.61 -8.26 0.35
N SER A 195 4.56 -8.69 -0.46
CA SER A 195 5.60 -7.85 -1.02
C SER A 195 5.14 -6.92 -2.16
N THR A 196 3.88 -6.51 -2.12
CA THR A 196 3.15 -5.88 -3.24
C THR A 196 2.11 -4.88 -2.74
N VAL A 197 1.98 -4.72 -1.41
CA VAL A 197 1.02 -3.80 -0.79
C VAL A 197 1.66 -2.45 -0.70
N VAL A 198 1.48 -1.66 -1.75
CA VAL A 198 2.09 -0.34 -1.76
C VAL A 198 1.17 0.65 -1.09
N ALA A 199 -0.16 0.47 -1.10
CA ALA A 199 -1.10 1.47 -0.60
C ALA A 199 -2.13 0.98 0.43
N TRP A 200 -2.31 1.79 1.46
CA TRP A 200 -3.41 1.74 2.42
C TRP A 200 -4.46 2.78 2.01
N ARG A 201 -5.61 2.33 1.48
CA ARG A 201 -6.70 3.24 1.12
C ARG A 201 -7.51 3.58 2.36
N LEU A 202 -7.62 4.86 2.68
CA LEU A 202 -8.28 5.36 3.88
C LEU A 202 -9.25 6.49 3.53
N SER A 203 -10.37 6.57 4.25
CA SER A 203 -11.26 7.72 4.20
C SER A 203 -10.67 8.85 5.06
N ASP A 204 -10.72 10.08 4.56
CA ASP A 204 -10.23 11.26 5.30
C ASP A 204 -10.99 11.45 6.63
N ALA A 205 -12.22 10.93 6.74
CA ALA A 205 -12.99 10.93 7.99
C ALA A 205 -12.24 10.30 9.15
N VAL A 206 -11.43 9.26 8.89
CA VAL A 206 -10.65 8.59 9.93
C VAL A 206 -9.61 9.53 10.55
N LEU A 207 -9.12 10.53 9.81
CA LEU A 207 -8.14 11.49 10.30
C LEU A 207 -8.80 12.76 10.86
N VAL A 208 -9.91 13.20 10.25
CA VAL A 208 -10.58 14.47 10.57
C VAL A 208 -11.58 14.33 11.73
N GLU A 209 -12.29 13.21 11.81
CA GLU A 209 -13.33 12.98 12.82
C GLU A 209 -12.79 12.25 14.05
N SER A 210 -11.72 11.47 13.89
CA SER A 210 -11.04 10.82 15.01
C SER A 210 -10.14 11.80 15.75
N GLY A 211 -10.11 11.71 17.07
CA GLY A 211 -9.00 12.29 17.84
C GLY A 211 -8.96 13.82 17.98
N GLY A 212 -9.75 14.57 17.21
CA GLY A 212 -9.74 16.04 17.18
C GLY A 212 -8.61 16.63 16.32
N SER A 213 -8.55 17.96 16.21
CA SER A 213 -7.63 18.67 15.30
C SER A 213 -6.15 18.39 15.56
N GLU A 214 -5.80 18.20 16.84
CA GLU A 214 -4.44 17.84 17.24
C GLU A 214 -4.06 16.42 16.76
N PHE A 215 -4.97 15.46 16.85
CA PHE A 215 -4.75 14.12 16.29
C PHE A 215 -4.60 14.21 14.77
N THR A 216 -5.50 14.91 14.08
CA THR A 216 -5.43 15.08 12.62
C THR A 216 -4.06 15.59 12.18
N HIS A 217 -3.54 16.62 12.84
CA HIS A 217 -2.23 17.19 12.54
C HIS A 217 -1.09 16.19 12.80
N ASN A 218 -1.10 15.55 13.98
CA ASN A 218 -0.04 14.60 14.36
C ASN A 218 -0.06 13.34 13.50
N ALA A 219 -1.23 12.87 13.07
CA ALA A 219 -1.38 11.68 12.24
C ALA A 219 -0.85 11.96 10.83
N LEU A 220 -1.16 13.13 10.25
CA LEU A 220 -0.59 13.56 8.99
C LEU A 220 0.94 13.67 9.07
N ALA A 221 1.46 14.30 10.13
CA ALA A 221 2.90 14.41 10.36
C ALA A 221 3.57 13.04 10.56
N LEU A 222 2.94 12.11 11.27
CA LEU A 222 3.44 10.75 11.43
C LEU A 222 3.54 10.05 10.07
N LEU A 223 2.47 10.06 9.29
CA LEU A 223 2.43 9.37 7.99
C LEU A 223 3.45 9.95 7.02
N VAL A 224 3.46 11.28 6.82
CA VAL A 224 4.29 11.93 5.80
C VAL A 224 5.71 12.20 6.29
N LEU A 225 5.90 12.73 7.49
CA LEU A 225 7.21 13.22 7.92
C LEU A 225 8.03 12.18 8.70
N ALA A 226 7.37 11.24 9.40
CA ALA A 226 8.08 10.22 10.16
C ALA A 226 8.20 8.90 9.37
N LEU A 227 7.09 8.42 8.82
CA LEU A 227 7.05 7.17 8.07
C LEU A 227 7.33 7.35 6.57
N ASN A 228 7.39 8.59 6.09
CA ASN A 228 7.63 8.96 4.70
C ASN A 228 6.64 8.32 3.71
N PHE A 229 5.40 8.13 4.14
CA PHE A 229 4.32 7.72 3.26
C PHE A 229 4.04 8.84 2.27
N ASN A 230 3.77 8.47 1.02
CA ASN A 230 3.22 9.39 0.05
C ASN A 230 1.73 9.15 -0.14
N HIS A 231 0.99 10.08 -0.72
CA HIS A 231 -0.45 9.87 -0.92
C HIS A 231 -1.00 10.55 -2.16
N CYS A 232 -2.13 10.03 -2.65
CA CYS A 232 -2.93 10.67 -3.68
C CYS A 232 -4.42 10.41 -3.45
N GLU A 233 -5.28 11.25 -4.03
CA GLU A 233 -6.74 11.07 -3.99
C GLU A 233 -7.14 9.84 -4.84
N SER A 234 -7.98 8.97 -4.29
CA SER A 234 -8.42 7.73 -4.92
C SER A 234 -9.49 8.02 -6.00
N VAL A 235 -9.34 7.45 -7.19
CA VAL A 235 -10.13 7.77 -8.40
C VAL A 235 -11.47 7.02 -8.49
N ASP A 236 -11.89 6.31 -7.44
CA ASP A 236 -13.18 5.59 -7.49
C ASP A 236 -14.36 6.57 -7.35
N THR A 237 -14.87 6.99 -8.50
CA THR A 237 -16.20 7.54 -8.69
C THR A 237 -17.24 6.53 -8.20
N THR A 238 -17.81 6.72 -7.03
CA THR A 238 -19.14 6.18 -6.73
C THR A 238 -20.16 7.02 -7.50
N PRO A 239 -20.89 6.47 -8.51
CA PRO A 239 -22.04 7.15 -9.07
C PRO A 239 -23.21 6.92 -8.12
N GLY A 240 -23.40 7.85 -7.18
CA GLY A 240 -24.45 7.70 -6.17
C GLY A 240 -24.85 9.04 -5.57
N GLY A 241 -25.78 9.73 -6.23
CA GLY A 241 -26.65 10.75 -5.64
C GLY A 241 -25.94 11.91 -4.95
N ALA A 242 -25.63 12.97 -5.71
CA ALA A 242 -25.32 14.28 -5.14
C ALA A 242 -26.52 14.81 -4.35
N ALA A 243 -26.61 14.48 -3.06
CA ALA A 243 -27.37 15.26 -2.11
C ALA A 243 -26.50 16.46 -1.73
N ALA A 244 -26.92 17.68 -2.10
CA ALA A 244 -26.14 18.92 -2.01
C ALA A 244 -25.66 19.34 -0.60
N ASN A 245 -25.90 18.53 0.44
CA ASN A 245 -25.68 18.87 1.85
C ASN A 245 -24.85 17.84 2.65
N VAL A 246 -24.20 16.86 2.01
CA VAL A 246 -23.32 15.91 2.71
C VAL A 246 -21.85 16.27 2.43
N PRO A 247 -20.96 16.33 3.44
CA PRO A 247 -19.53 16.54 3.21
C PRO A 247 -19.02 15.51 2.21
N GLN A 248 -18.33 15.95 1.16
CA GLN A 248 -17.74 15.04 0.19
C GLN A 248 -16.50 14.42 0.83
N VAL A 249 -16.70 13.37 1.63
CA VAL A 249 -15.63 12.65 2.30
C VAL A 249 -14.76 11.98 1.25
N LYS A 250 -13.53 12.48 1.09
CA LYS A 250 -12.56 11.94 0.15
C LYS A 250 -11.94 10.65 0.68
N PHE A 251 -11.42 9.87 -0.26
CA PHE A 251 -10.57 8.71 0.02
C PHE A 251 -9.19 8.97 -0.54
N ARG A 252 -8.17 8.64 0.25
CA ARG A 252 -6.76 8.76 -0.14
C ARG A 252 -6.09 7.39 -0.10
N GLU A 253 -5.19 7.18 -1.05
CA GLU A 253 -4.31 6.02 -1.08
C GLU A 253 -2.97 6.43 -0.47
N TRP A 254 -2.64 5.87 0.70
CA TRP A 254 -1.40 6.12 1.41
C TRP A 254 -0.36 5.08 1.03
N HIS A 255 0.61 5.49 0.24
CA HIS A 255 1.70 4.68 -0.25
C HIS A 255 2.84 4.60 0.76
N LEU A 256 3.22 3.41 1.20
CA LEU A 256 4.33 3.22 2.13
C LEU A 256 5.66 3.63 1.50
N ASP A 257 6.62 4.05 2.34
CA ASP A 257 7.99 4.35 1.90
C ASP A 257 8.63 3.10 1.25
N PRO A 258 9.06 3.16 -0.03
CA PRO A 258 9.64 2.03 -0.75
C PRO A 258 10.98 1.57 -0.14
N TYR A 259 11.59 2.41 0.69
CA TYR A 259 12.84 2.12 1.40
C TYR A 259 12.62 1.72 2.86
N LEU A 260 11.37 1.56 3.33
CA LEU A 260 11.10 1.00 4.65
C LEU A 260 11.33 -0.51 4.65
N SER A 261 12.23 -1.00 5.50
CA SER A 261 12.59 -2.42 5.49
C SER A 261 11.67 -3.30 6.34
N ASP A 262 11.75 -4.61 6.12
CA ASP A 262 11.09 -5.63 6.95
C ASP A 262 11.49 -5.54 8.41
N ASN A 263 12.77 -5.25 8.68
CA ASN A 263 13.24 -5.05 10.04
C ASN A 263 12.61 -3.80 10.65
N ASP A 264 12.60 -2.68 9.92
CA ASP A 264 11.96 -1.44 10.39
C ASP A 264 10.48 -1.66 10.70
N ILE A 265 9.76 -2.33 9.80
CA ILE A 265 8.35 -2.65 10.00
C ILE A 265 8.18 -3.54 11.23
N ARG A 266 9.00 -4.59 11.41
CA ARG A 266 8.95 -5.44 12.62
C ARG A 266 9.26 -4.65 13.89
N GLN A 267 10.21 -3.71 13.86
CA GLN A 267 10.51 -2.85 15.00
C GLN A 267 9.34 -1.90 15.30
N LEU A 268 8.80 -1.22 14.29
CA LEU A 268 7.60 -0.38 14.41
C LEU A 268 6.43 -1.17 15.00
N MET A 269 6.21 -2.39 14.52
CA MET A 269 5.15 -3.29 15.01
C MET A 269 5.28 -3.67 16.49
N ARG A 270 6.48 -3.62 17.06
CA ARG A 270 6.71 -3.85 18.50
C ARG A 270 6.29 -2.66 19.36
N ILE A 271 6.27 -1.45 18.80
CA ILE A 271 5.83 -0.24 19.51
C ILE A 271 4.31 -0.24 19.68
N PHE A 272 3.56 -0.81 18.74
CA PHE A 272 2.10 -0.80 18.81
C PHE A 272 1.55 -1.54 20.05
N PRO A 273 0.47 -1.03 20.66
CA PRO A 273 -0.27 -1.75 21.68
C PRO A 273 -0.72 -3.13 21.17
N PRO A 274 -0.89 -4.11 22.08
CA PRO A 274 -1.49 -5.40 21.73
C PRO A 274 -2.86 -5.19 21.06
N PRO A 275 -3.21 -5.95 19.99
CA PRO A 275 -4.46 -5.75 19.27
C PRO A 275 -5.72 -5.79 20.15
N ARG A 276 -5.68 -6.57 21.25
CA ARG A 276 -6.78 -6.67 22.22
C ARG A 276 -7.06 -5.37 23.00
N LYS A 277 -6.12 -4.42 23.01
CA LYS A 277 -6.26 -3.11 23.67
C LYS A 277 -6.73 -2.01 22.71
N LEU A 278 -6.81 -2.29 21.41
CA LEU A 278 -7.31 -1.34 20.42
C LEU A 278 -8.80 -1.63 20.18
N GLU A 279 -9.63 -0.63 20.47
CA GLU A 279 -11.07 -0.72 20.28
C GLU A 279 -11.47 -0.35 18.84
N GLY A 280 -12.59 -0.93 18.37
CA GLY A 280 -13.09 -0.71 17.02
C GLY A 280 -12.40 -1.58 15.96
N ARG A 281 -12.87 -1.45 14.71
CA ARG A 281 -12.31 -2.19 13.57
C ARG A 281 -11.13 -1.42 12.98
N ALA A 282 -10.12 -2.16 12.52
CA ALA A 282 -9.04 -1.59 11.72
C ALA A 282 -9.62 -0.86 10.50
N THR A 283 -9.17 0.37 10.28
CA THR A 283 -9.65 1.23 9.20
C THR A 283 -8.85 1.05 7.92
N GLY A 284 -9.52 1.32 6.80
CA GLY A 284 -8.95 1.30 5.46
C GLY A 284 -8.78 -0.08 4.84
N GLU A 285 -8.37 -0.08 3.59
CA GLU A 285 -8.33 -1.26 2.73
C GLU A 285 -6.95 -1.45 2.09
N LYS A 286 -6.58 -2.72 1.89
CA LYS A 286 -5.34 -3.12 1.22
C LYS A 286 -5.45 -2.87 -0.30
N ARG A 287 -4.49 -2.14 -0.87
CA ARG A 287 -4.36 -1.94 -2.33
C ARG A 287 -3.01 -2.41 -2.85
N SER A 288 -3.04 -3.23 -3.91
CA SER A 288 -1.85 -3.69 -4.64
C SER A 288 -1.52 -2.76 -5.81
N THR A 289 -0.26 -2.60 -6.17
CA THR A 289 0.15 -1.78 -7.33
C THR A 289 -0.44 -2.31 -8.65
N LYS A 290 -1.09 -1.41 -9.42
CA LYS A 290 -1.60 -1.72 -10.78
C LYS A 290 -0.50 -2.29 -11.70
N ARG A 291 0.73 -1.76 -11.62
CA ARG A 291 1.87 -2.15 -12.48
C ARG A 291 2.28 -3.63 -12.36
N GLN A 292 2.32 -4.21 -11.16
CA GLN A 292 2.67 -5.62 -11.00
C GLN A 292 1.52 -6.53 -11.42
N LEU A 293 0.26 -6.12 -11.20
CA LEU A 293 -0.90 -6.83 -11.72
C LEU A 293 -0.92 -6.80 -13.25
N GLU A 294 -0.53 -5.69 -13.87
CA GLU A 294 -0.37 -5.56 -15.33
C GLU A 294 0.74 -6.48 -15.86
N LEU A 295 1.92 -6.47 -15.26
CA LEU A 295 3.02 -7.36 -15.66
C LEU A 295 2.66 -8.84 -15.42
N LYS A 296 2.05 -9.16 -14.27
CA LYS A 296 1.60 -10.53 -13.99
C LYS A 296 0.57 -11.02 -15.00
N ARG A 297 -0.30 -10.15 -15.53
CA ARG A 297 -1.25 -10.52 -16.61
C ARG A 297 -0.56 -10.86 -17.92
N GLN A 298 0.67 -10.38 -18.13
CA GLN A 298 1.48 -10.70 -19.31
C GLN A 298 2.28 -12.00 -19.14
N LEU A 299 2.24 -12.62 -17.96
CA LEU A 299 2.96 -13.87 -17.68
C LEU A 299 2.43 -15.01 -18.56
N ILE A 300 3.33 -15.67 -19.30
CA ILE A 300 3.04 -16.86 -20.09
C ILE A 300 3.61 -18.08 -19.36
N GLU A 301 2.75 -19.01 -18.94
CA GLU A 301 3.09 -20.24 -18.22
C GLU A 301 3.19 -21.50 -19.12
N HIS A 302 3.27 -21.31 -20.44
CA HIS A 302 3.36 -22.39 -21.44
C HIS A 302 4.47 -22.12 -22.46
N ASP A 303 4.89 -23.16 -23.17
CA ASP A 303 5.92 -23.07 -24.20
C ASP A 303 5.41 -22.27 -25.40
N VAL A 304 6.08 -21.16 -25.70
CA VAL A 304 5.83 -20.39 -26.94
C VAL A 304 6.54 -21.00 -28.16
N VAL A 305 7.51 -21.88 -27.91
CA VAL A 305 8.36 -22.58 -28.85
C VAL A 305 8.66 -23.95 -28.26
N GLN A 306 8.71 -24.99 -29.09
CA GLN A 306 9.18 -26.30 -28.62
C GLN A 306 10.70 -26.38 -28.64
N TRP A 307 11.30 -26.51 -27.47
CA TRP A 307 12.75 -26.57 -27.31
C TRP A 307 13.30 -27.96 -27.62
N GLN A 308 14.29 -28.01 -28.50
CA GLN A 308 15.04 -29.23 -28.80
C GLN A 308 16.39 -29.17 -28.08
N LEU A 309 16.58 -30.07 -27.10
CA LEU A 309 17.82 -30.21 -26.33
C LEU A 309 18.87 -31.08 -27.04
N GLN A 310 18.47 -31.83 -28.06
CA GLN A 310 19.39 -32.59 -28.91
C GLN A 310 19.13 -32.23 -30.37
N PRO A 311 20.18 -32.16 -31.22
CA PRO A 311 20.00 -32.03 -32.65
C PRO A 311 19.18 -33.21 -33.16
N GLN A 312 18.08 -32.96 -33.88
CA GLN A 312 17.33 -34.05 -34.52
C GLN A 312 18.23 -34.80 -35.49
N SER A 313 18.16 -36.14 -35.48
CA SER A 313 18.68 -36.93 -36.58
C SER A 313 17.96 -36.53 -37.87
N VAL A 314 18.69 -36.50 -38.98
CA VAL A 314 18.25 -36.06 -40.32
C VAL A 314 17.04 -36.84 -40.88
N ASP A 315 16.56 -37.88 -40.19
CA ASP A 315 15.52 -38.81 -40.67
C ASP A 315 14.12 -38.58 -40.05
N ALA A 316 13.91 -37.51 -39.26
CA ALA A 316 12.58 -37.21 -38.71
C ALA A 316 11.66 -36.58 -39.78
N LEU A 317 10.58 -37.28 -40.14
CA LEU A 317 9.53 -36.78 -41.04
C LEU A 317 8.97 -35.43 -40.53
N PRO A 318 8.72 -34.44 -41.41
CA PRO A 318 8.18 -33.16 -41.01
C PRO A 318 6.72 -33.32 -40.55
N SER A 319 6.51 -33.38 -39.24
CA SER A 319 5.18 -33.25 -38.65
C SER A 319 4.76 -31.78 -38.66
N ALA A 320 3.49 -31.55 -38.95
CA ALA A 320 2.95 -30.23 -39.26
C ALA A 320 3.09 -29.21 -38.11
N GLN A 321 3.50 -27.99 -38.47
CA GLN A 321 3.22 -26.72 -37.76
C GLN A 321 3.53 -26.67 -36.25
N ILE A 322 4.68 -27.16 -35.80
CA ILE A 322 5.21 -26.82 -34.46
C ILE A 322 6.40 -25.89 -34.66
N ASN A 323 6.34 -24.68 -34.07
CA ASN A 323 7.48 -23.75 -34.02
C ASN A 323 8.55 -24.32 -33.08
N SER A 324 9.38 -25.23 -33.57
CA SER A 324 10.46 -25.89 -32.83
C SER A 324 11.78 -25.14 -32.99
N LYS A 325 12.54 -25.00 -31.91
CA LYS A 325 13.84 -24.32 -31.91
C LYS A 325 14.88 -25.13 -31.13
N GLU A 326 16.05 -25.30 -31.73
CA GLU A 326 17.22 -25.88 -31.05
C GLU A 326 17.74 -24.93 -29.96
N LEU A 327 17.97 -25.46 -28.76
CA LEU A 327 18.57 -24.71 -27.67
C LEU A 327 20.08 -24.59 -27.91
N LYS A 328 20.59 -23.36 -28.11
CA LYS A 328 22.02 -23.13 -28.41
C LYS A 328 22.74 -22.37 -27.33
N ARG A 329 22.06 -21.43 -26.67
CA ARG A 329 22.65 -20.58 -25.64
C ARG A 329 21.75 -20.49 -24.43
N ILE A 330 22.34 -20.66 -23.26
CA ILE A 330 21.64 -20.57 -21.99
C ILE A 330 22.34 -19.57 -21.08
N ALA A 331 21.57 -18.69 -20.46
CA ALA A 331 22.10 -17.73 -19.49
C ALA A 331 21.81 -18.16 -18.05
N GLY A 332 22.71 -17.80 -17.15
CA GLY A 332 22.48 -17.80 -15.71
C GLY A 332 22.60 -16.39 -15.18
N VAL A 333 21.71 -16.01 -14.26
CA VAL A 333 21.79 -14.74 -13.54
C VAL A 333 21.76 -14.96 -12.03
N ASP A 334 22.60 -14.20 -11.33
CA ASP A 334 22.74 -14.22 -9.86
C ASP A 334 23.02 -12.82 -9.34
N ILE A 335 22.63 -12.56 -8.10
CA ILE A 335 23.02 -11.37 -7.34
C ILE A 335 23.62 -11.81 -6.01
N SER A 336 24.90 -11.51 -5.83
CA SER A 336 25.65 -11.87 -4.64
C SER A 336 25.96 -10.65 -3.79
N PHE A 337 25.57 -10.71 -2.51
CA PHE A 337 25.81 -9.65 -1.54
C PHE A 337 27.21 -9.76 -0.91
N LEU A 338 27.79 -8.61 -0.59
CA LEU A 338 28.99 -8.48 0.22
C LEU A 338 28.74 -9.05 1.62
N LYS A 339 29.69 -9.83 2.16
CA LYS A 339 29.50 -10.51 3.44
C LYS A 339 29.30 -9.50 4.58
N GLY A 340 28.20 -9.66 5.33
CA GLY A 340 27.85 -8.76 6.42
C GLY A 340 27.21 -7.45 5.99
N SER A 341 27.06 -7.21 4.69
CA SER A 341 26.28 -6.12 4.11
C SER A 341 25.03 -6.67 3.43
N ASN A 342 23.92 -5.96 3.61
CA ASN A 342 22.70 -6.17 2.80
C ASN A 342 22.56 -5.05 1.75
N GLU A 343 23.58 -4.19 1.63
CA GLU A 343 23.59 -2.98 0.82
C GLU A 343 24.41 -3.14 -0.45
N HIS A 344 25.61 -3.69 -0.36
CA HIS A 344 26.46 -3.82 -1.54
C HIS A 344 26.33 -5.22 -2.11
N ALA A 345 25.99 -5.30 -3.39
CA ALA A 345 25.91 -6.55 -4.12
C ALA A 345 26.52 -6.42 -5.53
N CYS A 346 26.83 -7.56 -6.10
CA CYS A 346 27.27 -7.71 -7.48
C CYS A 346 26.22 -8.55 -8.20
N ALA A 347 25.59 -7.97 -9.22
CA ALA A 347 24.75 -8.71 -10.14
C ALA A 347 25.60 -9.25 -11.29
N SER A 348 25.25 -10.44 -11.77
CA SER A 348 25.96 -11.09 -12.86
C SER A 348 25.01 -11.74 -13.85
N ILE A 349 25.41 -11.72 -15.12
CA ILE A 349 24.85 -12.53 -16.19
C ILE A 349 25.98 -13.33 -16.84
N VAL A 350 25.76 -14.62 -17.04
CA VAL A 350 26.71 -15.51 -17.71
C VAL A 350 25.98 -16.24 -18.82
N VAL A 351 26.44 -16.11 -20.06
CA VAL A 351 25.91 -16.88 -21.20
C VAL A 351 26.84 -18.04 -21.49
N MET A 352 26.26 -19.22 -21.70
CA MET A 352 26.97 -20.45 -22.02
C MET A 352 26.44 -21.06 -23.31
N ALA A 353 27.32 -21.70 -24.06
CA ALA A 353 26.92 -22.57 -25.16
C ALA A 353 26.24 -23.82 -24.59
N TYR A 354 25.22 -24.31 -25.29
CA TYR A 354 24.56 -25.57 -25.00
C TYR A 354 24.75 -26.52 -26.19
N PRO A 355 25.00 -27.83 -25.99
CA PRO A 355 25.02 -28.57 -24.72
C PRO A 355 26.38 -28.58 -23.99
N SER A 356 27.43 -27.97 -24.54
CA SER A 356 28.79 -28.03 -23.98
C SER A 356 28.92 -27.38 -22.61
N LEU A 357 28.03 -26.45 -22.27
CA LEU A 357 28.08 -25.62 -21.07
C LEU A 357 29.45 -24.94 -20.94
N THR A 358 29.95 -24.40 -22.05
CA THR A 358 31.14 -23.55 -22.09
C THR A 358 30.73 -22.09 -22.01
N VAL A 359 31.35 -21.31 -21.12
CA VAL A 359 31.07 -19.86 -20.99
C VAL A 359 31.46 -19.14 -22.28
N LEU A 360 30.55 -18.33 -22.80
CA LEU A 360 30.74 -17.48 -23.98
C LEU A 360 30.81 -16.00 -23.60
N TYR A 361 30.09 -15.62 -22.55
CA TYR A 361 29.97 -14.24 -22.09
C TYR A 361 29.75 -14.19 -20.58
N GLU A 362 30.29 -13.17 -19.95
CA GLU A 362 30.03 -12.81 -18.56
C GLU A 362 30.01 -11.29 -18.42
N ALA A 363 29.09 -10.79 -17.62
CA ALA A 363 29.06 -9.38 -17.26
C ALA A 363 28.61 -9.18 -15.82
N PHE A 364 29.08 -8.08 -15.24
CA PHE A 364 28.90 -7.74 -13.84
C PHE A 364 28.53 -6.27 -13.69
N THR A 365 27.62 -5.98 -12.77
CA THR A 365 27.30 -4.60 -12.41
C THR A 365 27.16 -4.47 -10.90
N TYR A 366 27.61 -3.34 -10.36
CA TYR A 366 27.39 -2.99 -8.97
C TYR A 366 25.90 -2.77 -8.71
N VAL A 367 25.43 -3.29 -7.57
CA VAL A 367 24.08 -3.04 -7.08
C VAL A 367 24.16 -2.46 -5.68
N SER A 368 23.57 -1.27 -5.50
CA SER A 368 23.33 -0.67 -4.20
C SER A 368 21.89 -0.95 -3.75
N LEU A 369 21.75 -1.65 -2.64
CA LEU A 369 20.48 -2.10 -2.05
C LEU A 369 20.39 -1.67 -0.58
N PRO A 370 20.31 -0.37 -0.25
CA PRO A 370 20.29 0.09 1.15
C PRO A 370 19.30 -0.75 1.99
N ALA A 371 19.87 -1.43 2.98
CA ALA A 371 19.28 -2.57 3.69
C ALA A 371 18.11 -2.19 4.62
N PRO A 372 17.38 -3.20 5.19
CA PRO A 372 17.49 -4.64 4.94
C PRO A 372 16.48 -5.30 3.98
N TYR A 373 16.87 -6.53 3.62
CA TYR A 373 16.19 -7.56 2.84
C TYR A 373 14.71 -7.75 3.23
N ILE A 374 13.82 -7.67 2.24
CA ILE A 374 12.38 -7.93 2.35
C ILE A 374 12.03 -9.17 1.54
N ALA A 375 11.56 -10.22 2.19
CA ALA A 375 11.16 -11.44 1.51
C ALA A 375 9.99 -11.16 0.53
N GLY A 376 10.20 -11.44 -0.75
CA GLY A 376 9.20 -11.28 -1.82
C GLY A 376 9.25 -9.96 -2.61
N PHE A 377 9.99 -8.94 -2.16
CA PHE A 377 10.26 -7.71 -2.93
C PHE A 377 11.60 -7.77 -3.67
N LEU A 378 12.31 -8.89 -3.55
CA LEU A 378 13.60 -9.15 -4.17
C LEU A 378 13.60 -8.72 -5.65
N ALA A 379 12.55 -9.10 -6.38
CA ALA A 379 12.40 -8.77 -7.78
C ALA A 379 12.47 -7.26 -8.07
N PHE A 380 11.86 -6.38 -7.28
CA PHE A 380 11.90 -4.93 -7.58
C PHE A 380 13.27 -4.30 -7.34
N ARG A 381 14.08 -4.92 -6.47
CA ARG A 381 15.44 -4.48 -6.14
C ARG A 381 16.48 -5.03 -7.12
N GLU A 382 16.25 -6.25 -7.57
CA GLU A 382 17.20 -7.02 -8.36
C GLU A 382 16.95 -6.92 -9.87
N VAL A 383 15.68 -6.83 -10.30
CA VAL A 383 15.33 -6.74 -11.72
C VAL A 383 16.00 -5.56 -12.42
N PRO A 384 16.12 -4.34 -11.86
CA PRO A 384 16.80 -3.24 -12.55
C PRO A 384 18.24 -3.57 -12.94
N ALA A 385 18.99 -4.24 -12.05
CA ALA A 385 20.36 -4.65 -12.32
C ALA A 385 20.43 -5.76 -13.39
N LEU A 386 19.54 -6.74 -13.32
CA LEU A 386 19.45 -7.82 -14.31
C LEU A 386 19.00 -7.31 -15.69
N THR A 387 18.04 -6.38 -15.72
CA THR A 387 17.57 -5.69 -16.93
C THR A 387 18.71 -4.92 -17.57
N LYS A 388 19.45 -4.12 -16.80
CA LYS A 388 20.64 -3.41 -17.30
C LYS A 388 21.64 -4.38 -17.94
N LEU A 389 22.02 -5.44 -17.23
CA LEU A 389 22.95 -6.44 -17.75
C LEU A 389 22.47 -7.10 -19.04
N TYR A 390 21.17 -7.39 -19.15
CA TYR A 390 20.59 -7.99 -20.35
C TYR A 390 20.52 -7.00 -21.52
N GLU A 391 20.16 -5.74 -21.27
CA GLU A 391 20.16 -4.67 -22.27
C GLU A 391 21.59 -4.40 -22.78
N ASP A 392 22.57 -4.33 -21.87
CA ASP A 392 23.98 -4.19 -22.19
C ASP A 392 24.47 -5.37 -23.05
N LEU A 393 24.11 -6.61 -22.71
CA LEU A 393 24.38 -7.80 -23.54
C LEU A 393 23.72 -7.67 -24.93
N SER A 394 22.44 -7.28 -24.98
CA SER A 394 21.68 -7.14 -26.22
C SER A 394 22.30 -6.11 -27.18
N HIS A 395 22.83 -5.01 -26.64
CA HIS A 395 23.49 -3.98 -27.44
C HIS A 395 24.92 -4.36 -27.83
N ARG A 396 25.69 -4.97 -26.93
CA ARG A 396 27.12 -5.24 -27.14
C ARG A 396 27.38 -6.50 -27.94
N ARG A 397 26.62 -7.57 -27.67
CA ARG A 397 26.80 -8.91 -28.25
C ARG A 397 25.44 -9.54 -28.58
N PRO A 398 24.68 -8.97 -29.53
CA PRO A 398 23.39 -9.55 -29.96
C PRO A 398 23.54 -10.99 -30.50
N ASP A 399 24.71 -11.32 -31.04
CA ASP A 399 25.11 -12.66 -31.48
C ASP A 399 25.26 -13.67 -30.33
N LEU A 400 25.25 -13.24 -29.08
CA LEU A 400 25.31 -14.08 -27.88
C LEU A 400 24.03 -14.04 -27.04
N LEU A 401 22.92 -13.51 -27.56
CA LEU A 401 21.66 -13.50 -26.83
C LEU A 401 21.23 -14.92 -26.43
N PRO A 402 20.88 -15.15 -25.14
CA PRO A 402 20.48 -16.46 -24.67
C PRO A 402 19.09 -16.81 -25.21
N ASP A 403 18.90 -18.10 -25.47
CA ASP A 403 17.61 -18.65 -25.85
C ASP A 403 16.70 -18.80 -24.63
N VAL A 404 17.28 -19.17 -23.49
CA VAL A 404 16.60 -19.33 -22.18
C VAL A 404 17.52 -18.80 -21.08
N THR A 405 16.94 -18.14 -20.07
CA THR A 405 17.69 -17.62 -18.91
C THR A 405 17.23 -18.30 -17.62
N LEU A 406 18.16 -18.93 -16.91
CA LEU A 406 17.98 -19.49 -15.57
C LEU A 406 18.30 -18.41 -14.53
N VAL A 407 17.35 -18.18 -13.64
CA VAL A 407 17.41 -17.12 -12.63
C VAL A 407 17.55 -17.76 -11.25
N ASP A 408 18.55 -17.35 -10.48
CA ASP A 408 18.70 -17.75 -9.08
C ASP A 408 17.63 -17.07 -8.20
N GLY A 409 16.45 -17.68 -8.20
CA GLY A 409 15.27 -17.12 -7.58
C GLY A 409 14.02 -17.85 -8.03
N ASN A 410 12.87 -17.48 -7.46
CA ASN A 410 11.61 -18.12 -7.81
C ASN A 410 10.94 -17.43 -9.00
N GLY A 411 10.21 -18.21 -9.80
CA GLY A 411 9.24 -17.73 -10.78
C GLY A 411 7.83 -17.73 -10.19
N ILE A 412 6.94 -18.53 -10.75
CA ILE A 412 5.58 -18.69 -10.19
C ILE A 412 5.56 -19.36 -8.82
N LEU A 413 6.61 -20.09 -8.39
CA LEU A 413 6.73 -20.68 -7.05
C LEU A 413 7.01 -19.59 -5.99
N HIS A 414 6.07 -18.67 -5.87
CA HIS A 414 6.14 -17.48 -5.05
C HIS A 414 4.76 -17.22 -4.43
N PRO A 415 4.64 -16.66 -3.20
CA PRO A 415 3.34 -16.40 -2.57
C PRO A 415 2.38 -15.61 -3.44
N GLN A 416 2.91 -14.77 -4.33
CA GLN A 416 2.16 -13.96 -5.27
C GLN A 416 2.07 -14.55 -6.68
N GLY A 417 2.67 -15.71 -6.94
CA GLY A 417 2.76 -16.30 -8.28
C GLY A 417 3.53 -15.45 -9.28
N PHE A 418 4.46 -14.62 -8.81
CA PHE A 418 5.21 -13.67 -9.64
C PHE A 418 6.53 -13.27 -8.95
N GLY A 419 7.48 -14.22 -8.89
CA GLY A 419 8.80 -14.02 -8.31
C GLY A 419 9.79 -13.33 -9.27
N LEU A 420 11.07 -13.28 -8.88
CA LEU A 420 12.16 -12.66 -9.64
C LEU A 420 12.23 -13.12 -11.09
N ALA A 421 12.18 -14.44 -11.32
CA ALA A 421 12.30 -15.00 -12.67
C ALA A 421 11.13 -14.59 -13.57
N SER A 422 9.91 -14.58 -13.03
CA SER A 422 8.72 -14.16 -13.76
C SER A 422 8.70 -12.66 -14.04
N HIS A 423 9.12 -11.85 -13.07
CA HIS A 423 9.20 -10.40 -13.24
C HIS A 423 10.24 -10.02 -14.29
N PHE A 424 11.46 -10.55 -14.17
CA PHE A 424 12.53 -10.33 -15.13
C PHE A 424 12.14 -10.81 -16.53
N GLY A 425 11.58 -12.02 -16.63
CA GLY A 425 11.18 -12.60 -17.91
C GLY A 425 10.08 -11.81 -18.62
N VAL A 426 9.05 -11.36 -17.91
CA VAL A 426 8.00 -10.51 -18.49
C VAL A 426 8.56 -9.15 -18.89
N LEU A 427 9.38 -8.52 -18.04
CA LEU A 427 9.88 -7.17 -18.32
C LEU A 427 10.78 -7.14 -19.57
N MET A 428 11.61 -8.16 -19.74
CA MET A 428 12.50 -8.30 -20.90
C MET A 428 11.87 -9.08 -22.06
N ASP A 429 10.63 -9.56 -21.90
CA ASP A 429 9.91 -10.40 -22.85
C ASP A 429 10.69 -11.67 -23.30
N ILE A 430 11.42 -12.31 -22.37
CA ILE A 430 12.34 -13.43 -22.66
C ILE A 430 11.96 -14.73 -21.91
N PRO A 431 12.30 -15.91 -22.44
CA PRO A 431 12.10 -17.17 -21.74
C PRO A 431 12.95 -17.27 -20.47
N THR A 432 12.31 -17.43 -19.32
CA THR A 432 13.00 -17.53 -18.02
C THR A 432 12.53 -18.73 -17.19
N ILE A 433 13.46 -19.27 -16.41
CA ILE A 433 13.23 -20.35 -15.45
C ILE A 433 13.69 -19.88 -14.07
N GLY A 434 12.83 -19.98 -13.06
CA GLY A 434 13.22 -19.73 -11.67
C GLY A 434 13.77 -21.00 -11.04
N VAL A 435 14.99 -20.94 -10.49
CA VAL A 435 15.62 -22.05 -9.76
C VAL A 435 15.98 -21.59 -8.35
N GLY A 436 15.12 -21.89 -7.39
CA GLY A 436 15.33 -21.56 -5.99
C GLY A 436 16.26 -22.54 -5.26
N LYS A 437 17.25 -22.04 -4.52
CA LYS A 437 18.09 -22.85 -3.61
C LYS A 437 17.36 -23.29 -2.33
N THR A 438 16.29 -22.58 -1.95
CA THR A 438 15.46 -22.81 -0.76
C THR A 438 13.98 -22.79 -1.13
N PHE A 439 13.18 -23.61 -0.45
CA PHE A 439 11.74 -23.65 -0.69
C PHE A 439 11.04 -22.44 -0.08
N LEU A 440 10.12 -21.83 -0.82
CA LEU A 440 9.27 -20.74 -0.37
C LEU A 440 7.85 -21.25 -0.15
N HIS A 441 7.26 -20.96 1.01
CA HIS A 441 5.90 -21.41 1.33
C HIS A 441 4.88 -20.74 0.40
N VAL A 442 4.04 -21.55 -0.25
CA VAL A 442 3.03 -21.07 -1.20
C VAL A 442 1.78 -21.91 -1.10
N ASP A 443 0.60 -21.28 -1.20
CA ASP A 443 -0.69 -21.99 -1.31
C ASP A 443 -0.85 -23.13 -0.27
N GLY A 444 -0.42 -22.86 0.97
CA GLY A 444 -0.49 -23.81 2.07
C GLY A 444 0.49 -24.99 2.03
N LEU A 445 1.39 -25.05 1.05
CA LEU A 445 2.52 -25.97 0.95
C LEU A 445 3.71 -25.43 1.76
N THR A 446 4.24 -26.25 2.67
CA THR A 446 5.32 -25.87 3.58
C THR A 446 6.61 -26.65 3.33
N LYS A 447 7.74 -26.15 3.86
CA LYS A 447 9.05 -26.83 3.73
C LYS A 447 9.04 -28.25 4.33
N PRO A 448 8.41 -28.51 5.49
CA PRO A 448 8.19 -29.89 5.97
C PRO A 448 7.46 -30.78 4.97
N ASP A 449 6.36 -30.30 4.37
CA ASP A 449 5.57 -31.09 3.42
C ASP A 449 6.42 -31.49 2.21
N VAL A 450 7.20 -30.55 1.66
CA VAL A 450 8.08 -30.82 0.51
C VAL A 450 9.20 -31.79 0.85
N LYS A 451 9.73 -31.75 2.08
CA LYS A 451 10.73 -32.74 2.54
C LYS A 451 10.14 -34.15 2.59
N GLU A 452 8.91 -34.30 3.07
CA GLU A 452 8.22 -35.59 3.12
C GLU A 452 7.94 -36.13 1.71
N LEU A 453 7.46 -35.28 0.81
CA LEU A 453 7.25 -35.63 -0.60
C LEU A 453 8.53 -36.11 -1.27
N MET A 454 9.65 -35.41 -1.07
CA MET A 454 10.95 -35.82 -1.61
C MET A 454 11.49 -37.11 -0.97
N ALA A 455 11.18 -37.37 0.31
CA ALA A 455 11.56 -38.62 0.96
C ALA A 455 10.83 -39.82 0.34
N LYS A 456 9.50 -39.70 0.14
CA LYS A 456 8.67 -40.70 -0.55
C LYS A 456 9.14 -40.95 -1.98
N ALA A 457 9.36 -39.87 -2.75
CA ALA A 457 9.87 -39.99 -4.12
C ALA A 457 11.21 -40.72 -4.18
N ARG A 458 12.11 -40.49 -3.20
CA ARG A 458 13.38 -41.21 -3.14
C ARG A 458 13.22 -42.70 -2.87
N GLU A 459 12.26 -43.11 -2.04
CA GLU A 459 11.93 -44.54 -1.84
C GLU A 459 11.49 -45.20 -3.15
N GLU A 460 10.78 -44.44 -4.00
CA GLU A 460 10.35 -44.85 -5.35
C GLU A 460 11.42 -44.64 -6.44
N LYS A 461 12.64 -44.22 -6.07
CA LYS A 461 13.76 -43.90 -6.98
C LYS A 461 13.45 -42.78 -7.98
N HIS A 462 12.62 -41.83 -7.58
CA HIS A 462 12.32 -40.61 -8.34
C HIS A 462 13.12 -39.42 -7.78
N ASP A 463 13.76 -38.66 -8.67
CA ASP A 463 14.56 -37.47 -8.34
C ASP A 463 13.84 -36.14 -8.63
N LEU A 464 12.55 -36.21 -8.98
CA LEU A 464 11.70 -35.08 -9.33
C LEU A 464 10.32 -35.23 -8.69
N VAL A 465 9.81 -34.14 -8.09
CA VAL A 465 8.44 -34.08 -7.55
C VAL A 465 7.76 -32.77 -7.96
N LYS A 466 6.60 -32.85 -8.60
CA LYS A 466 5.74 -31.67 -8.84
C LYS A 466 5.11 -31.18 -7.53
N LEU A 467 5.13 -29.88 -7.31
CA LEU A 467 4.73 -29.23 -6.07
C LEU A 467 3.34 -28.62 -6.24
N ALA A 468 2.30 -29.38 -5.89
CA ALA A 468 0.92 -28.92 -5.88
C ALA A 468 0.57 -28.29 -4.52
N GLY A 469 -0.03 -27.10 -4.55
CA GLY A 469 -0.56 -26.44 -3.35
C GLY A 469 -1.97 -26.93 -3.00
N ARG A 470 -2.57 -26.38 -1.94
CA ARG A 470 -3.91 -26.75 -1.46
C ARG A 470 -5.01 -26.46 -2.47
N SER A 471 -4.81 -25.47 -3.34
CA SER A 471 -5.75 -25.17 -4.44
C SER A 471 -5.76 -26.23 -5.54
N GLY A 472 -4.80 -27.17 -5.54
CA GLY A 472 -4.54 -28.10 -6.64
C GLY A 472 -3.66 -27.52 -7.75
N LYS A 473 -3.34 -26.21 -7.72
CA LYS A 473 -2.38 -25.63 -8.67
C LYS A 473 -0.98 -26.20 -8.42
N VAL A 474 -0.32 -26.62 -9.50
CA VAL A 474 1.11 -26.95 -9.49
C VAL A 474 1.92 -25.66 -9.62
N TRP A 475 2.73 -25.37 -8.60
CA TRP A 475 3.51 -24.12 -8.53
C TRP A 475 4.96 -24.28 -9.00
N GLY A 476 5.46 -25.51 -9.10
CA GLY A 476 6.84 -25.79 -9.48
C GLY A 476 7.17 -27.26 -9.29
N ALA A 477 8.45 -27.58 -9.27
CA ALA A 477 8.96 -28.91 -8.99
C ALA A 477 10.21 -28.86 -8.10
N ALA A 478 10.35 -29.83 -7.20
CA ALA A 478 11.60 -30.09 -6.50
C ALA A 478 12.43 -31.08 -7.33
N LEU A 479 13.65 -30.68 -7.69
CA LEU A 479 14.53 -31.41 -8.60
C LEU A 479 15.88 -31.71 -7.93
N CYS A 480 16.28 -32.98 -7.95
CA CYS A 480 17.64 -33.44 -7.67
C CYS A 480 18.33 -33.79 -8.99
N GLY A 481 18.83 -32.78 -9.71
CA GLY A 481 19.26 -32.90 -11.12
C GLY A 481 20.44 -33.84 -11.41
N THR A 482 21.16 -34.31 -10.39
CA THR A 482 22.32 -35.20 -10.56
C THR A 482 22.27 -36.34 -9.53
N VAL A 483 22.69 -37.53 -9.95
CA VAL A 483 22.74 -38.72 -9.09
C VAL A 483 23.53 -38.44 -7.81
N GLY A 484 22.94 -38.78 -6.66
CA GLY A 484 23.56 -38.61 -5.34
C GLY A 484 23.30 -37.25 -4.67
N VAL A 485 22.70 -36.27 -5.37
CA VAL A 485 22.30 -35.00 -4.76
C VAL A 485 21.08 -35.20 -3.87
N LYS A 486 21.25 -34.96 -2.56
CA LYS A 486 20.16 -35.16 -1.59
C LYS A 486 19.25 -33.96 -1.37
N ASN A 487 19.77 -32.76 -1.59
CA ASN A 487 19.07 -31.49 -1.35
C ASN A 487 18.59 -30.92 -2.69
N PRO A 488 17.27 -30.83 -2.94
CA PRO A 488 16.78 -30.38 -4.23
C PRO A 488 17.04 -28.88 -4.45
N VAL A 489 16.93 -28.48 -5.71
CA VAL A 489 16.56 -27.12 -6.12
C VAL A 489 15.07 -27.09 -6.46
N TYR A 490 14.47 -25.90 -6.41
CA TYR A 490 13.05 -25.72 -6.65
C TYR A 490 12.87 -24.98 -7.97
N VAL A 491 12.48 -25.72 -9.01
CA VAL A 491 12.30 -25.20 -10.36
C VAL A 491 10.87 -24.71 -10.52
N SER A 492 10.69 -23.55 -11.14
CA SER A 492 9.38 -22.98 -11.40
C SER A 492 9.40 -22.16 -12.69
N VAL A 493 8.23 -22.06 -13.34
CA VAL A 493 8.09 -21.26 -14.56
C VAL A 493 8.44 -19.80 -14.25
N GLY A 494 9.39 -19.26 -15.00
CA GLY A 494 9.63 -17.82 -15.04
C GLY A 494 8.68 -17.18 -16.03
N HIS A 495 8.92 -17.32 -17.34
CA HIS A 495 8.11 -16.75 -18.42
C HIS A 495 8.31 -17.53 -19.73
N LYS A 496 7.29 -17.65 -20.58
CA LYS A 496 7.32 -18.24 -21.95
C LYS A 496 7.74 -19.72 -22.05
N LEU A 497 7.68 -20.43 -20.93
CA LEU A 497 8.05 -21.85 -20.80
C LEU A 497 6.98 -22.59 -20.01
N SER A 498 6.74 -23.85 -20.33
CA SER A 498 5.98 -24.74 -19.46
C SER A 498 6.85 -25.20 -18.28
N LEU A 499 6.22 -25.72 -17.23
CA LEU A 499 6.95 -26.31 -16.11
C LEU A 499 7.78 -27.52 -16.54
N ASP A 500 7.26 -28.33 -17.44
CA ASP A 500 7.93 -29.56 -17.89
C ASP A 500 9.20 -29.22 -18.68
N SER A 501 9.13 -28.29 -19.64
CA SER A 501 10.30 -27.75 -20.34
C SER A 501 11.29 -27.08 -19.38
N SER A 502 10.78 -26.34 -18.39
CA SER A 502 11.63 -25.68 -17.38
C SER A 502 12.45 -26.69 -16.57
N VAL A 503 11.83 -27.80 -16.17
CA VAL A 503 12.49 -28.89 -15.43
C VAL A 503 13.50 -29.61 -16.32
N GLU A 504 13.11 -29.92 -17.56
CA GLU A 504 13.97 -30.62 -18.52
C GLU A 504 15.24 -29.83 -18.82
N ILE A 505 15.10 -28.54 -19.12
CA ILE A 505 16.24 -27.62 -19.37
C ILE A 505 17.10 -27.48 -18.11
N ALA A 506 16.50 -27.28 -16.93
CA ALA A 506 17.24 -27.15 -15.67
C ALA A 506 18.04 -28.43 -15.37
N GLN A 507 17.44 -29.60 -15.56
CA GLN A 507 18.09 -30.90 -15.37
C GLN A 507 19.21 -31.12 -16.38
N ALA A 508 19.00 -30.78 -17.66
CA ALA A 508 20.02 -30.90 -18.69
C ALA A 508 21.23 -29.99 -18.45
N CYS A 509 21.04 -28.91 -17.68
CA CYS A 509 22.11 -28.02 -17.25
C CYS A 509 22.75 -28.41 -15.91
N SER A 510 22.26 -29.45 -15.22
CA SER A 510 22.75 -29.86 -13.91
C SER A 510 23.93 -30.83 -13.98
N GLN A 511 25.16 -30.29 -13.92
CA GLN A 511 26.36 -31.08 -13.62
C GLN A 511 26.53 -31.33 -12.11
N TYR A 512 25.90 -30.46 -11.29
CA TYR A 512 25.91 -30.48 -9.83
C TYR A 512 24.50 -30.20 -9.30
N ARG A 513 24.36 -30.02 -7.96
CA ARG A 513 23.10 -29.59 -7.34
C ARG A 513 22.51 -28.34 -8.00
N ILE A 514 23.33 -27.33 -8.25
CA ILE A 514 22.91 -26.07 -8.88
C ILE A 514 23.21 -26.19 -10.37
N PRO A 515 22.25 -25.88 -11.27
CA PRO A 515 22.50 -25.86 -12.72
C PRO A 515 23.68 -24.97 -13.08
N GLU A 516 24.46 -25.42 -14.06
CA GLU A 516 25.75 -24.83 -14.42
C GLU A 516 25.69 -23.32 -14.73
N PRO A 517 24.68 -22.79 -15.46
CA PRO A 517 24.60 -21.34 -15.72
C PRO A 517 24.49 -20.51 -14.43
N ILE A 518 23.62 -20.92 -13.49
CA ILE A 518 23.48 -20.23 -12.20
C ILE A 518 24.74 -20.41 -11.36
N ARG A 519 25.32 -21.61 -11.36
CA ARG A 519 26.56 -21.89 -10.62
C ARG A 519 27.70 -20.99 -11.07
N GLN A 520 27.84 -20.77 -12.38
CA GLN A 520 28.88 -19.91 -12.94
C GLN A 520 28.64 -18.43 -12.66
N ALA A 521 27.37 -17.98 -12.69
CA ALA A 521 26.99 -16.63 -12.25
C ALA A 521 27.35 -16.39 -10.78
N ASP A 522 26.93 -17.28 -9.86
CA ASP A 522 27.22 -17.22 -8.42
C ASP A 522 28.73 -17.28 -8.11
N LEU A 523 29.50 -18.12 -8.81
CA LEU A 523 30.95 -18.20 -8.59
C LEU A 523 31.68 -16.90 -8.94
N ARG A 524 31.30 -16.28 -10.06
CA ARG A 524 31.96 -15.08 -10.58
C ARG A 524 31.54 -13.82 -9.83
N SER A 525 30.25 -13.68 -9.53
CA SER A 525 29.76 -12.58 -8.69
C SER A 525 30.46 -12.61 -7.33
N ARG A 526 30.63 -13.80 -6.73
CA ARG A 526 31.42 -14.00 -5.49
C ARG A 526 32.91 -13.74 -5.64
N GLU A 527 33.49 -13.87 -6.83
CA GLU A 527 34.89 -13.51 -7.07
C GLU A 527 35.07 -11.99 -6.99
N VAL A 528 34.17 -11.23 -7.61
CA VAL A 528 34.12 -9.77 -7.46
C VAL A 528 33.95 -9.37 -6.00
N ILE A 529 33.01 -10.00 -5.28
CA ILE A 529 32.82 -9.75 -3.84
C ILE A 529 34.11 -10.01 -3.05
N ARG A 530 34.81 -11.11 -3.29
CA ARG A 530 36.09 -11.42 -2.63
C ARG A 530 37.17 -10.39 -2.94
N GLN A 531 37.19 -9.84 -4.15
CA GLN A 531 38.11 -8.75 -4.51
C GLN A 531 37.81 -7.50 -3.68
N TRP A 532 36.55 -7.08 -3.57
CA TRP A 532 36.15 -5.96 -2.71
C TRP A 532 36.54 -6.18 -1.24
N GLU A 533 36.32 -7.39 -0.71
CA GLU A 533 36.73 -7.77 0.65
C GLU A 533 38.25 -7.69 0.84
N SER A 534 39.02 -8.14 -0.15
CA SER A 534 40.49 -8.14 -0.07
C SER A 534 41.10 -6.73 -0.16
N VAL A 535 40.49 -5.84 -0.94
CA VAL A 535 40.92 -4.44 -1.10
C VAL A 535 40.39 -3.57 0.05
N GLY A 536 39.33 -4.00 0.72
CA GLY A 536 38.65 -3.22 1.77
C GLY A 536 37.83 -2.05 1.22
N ALA A 537 37.52 -2.05 -0.08
CA ALA A 537 36.73 -1.02 -0.75
C ALA A 537 35.77 -1.65 -1.76
N VAL A 538 34.54 -1.15 -1.79
CA VAL A 538 33.52 -1.55 -2.76
C VAL A 538 33.68 -0.70 -4.01
N ASP A 539 33.81 -1.34 -5.17
CA ASP A 539 33.76 -0.63 -6.46
C ASP A 539 32.31 -0.34 -6.84
N THR A 540 31.84 0.86 -6.50
CA THR A 540 30.49 1.32 -6.82
C THR A 540 30.31 1.70 -8.30
N THR A 541 31.39 1.67 -9.08
CA THR A 541 31.39 1.96 -10.52
C THR A 541 31.49 0.69 -11.38
N LEU A 542 31.41 -0.49 -10.74
CA LEU A 542 31.57 -1.77 -11.42
C LEU A 542 30.59 -1.91 -12.57
N ASP A 543 31.14 -1.97 -13.78
CA ASP A 543 30.50 -2.39 -15.01
C ASP A 543 31.57 -3.12 -15.85
N LEU A 544 31.57 -4.45 -15.79
CA LEU A 544 32.56 -5.31 -16.43
C LEU A 544 31.88 -6.24 -17.44
N TYR A 545 32.50 -6.41 -18.61
CA TYR A 545 31.97 -7.22 -19.70
C TYR A 545 33.12 -8.02 -20.32
N HIS A 546 32.99 -9.34 -20.36
CA HIS A 546 33.94 -10.23 -21.00
C HIS A 546 33.20 -11.17 -21.94
N ALA A 547 33.77 -11.36 -23.12
CA ALA A 547 33.31 -12.36 -24.07
C ALA A 547 34.51 -13.22 -24.47
N SER A 548 34.31 -14.53 -24.54
CA SER A 548 35.31 -15.42 -25.12
C SER A 548 35.37 -15.17 -26.63
N GLU A 549 36.59 -15.13 -27.19
CA GLU A 549 36.83 -15.02 -28.63
C GLU A 549 36.36 -16.27 -29.38
#